data_AF-A0A821DUK0-F1
#
_entry.id   AF-A0A821DUK0-F1
#
_cell.length_a   1.000
_cell.length_b   1.000
_cell.length_c   1.000
_cell.angle_alpha   90.00
_cell.angle_beta   90.00
_cell.angle_gamma   90.00
#
_symmetry.space_group_name_H-M   'P 1'
#
loop_
_entity.id
_entity.type
_entity.pdbx_description
1 polymer ?
#
loop_
_entity_poly.entity_id
_entity_poly.type
_entity_poly.pdbx_seq_one_letter_code
_entity_poly.pdbx_strand_id
1 'polypeptide(L)'
;MNLNNLPDEVLFYSNDKFDQFIESCLGLDEMNLLKIQSIKNTRTLIKVPDIFSVLSIKCKELADLKDRLCFIDEDNNNIIIKTGVKMGFDDLIAVLKEKNCKYIKKTKKSKFSSSSSTTNSSISNTSSLNTTDSNITDSSLISTPTTATNVMSINDHIQVIVNSIEKYSINTFRNIILKHDDDYMIHLNQSDTRIDVHIKCGCKSTMKLAFRFHTQSFQLSQYFKHLKHSRCSMMKKRRQELTKNNNLSYDINHNNTLSSIEDEINFDEENMNTLNENSQITTNKYFFLYLAVMTSWEQDLLPFLDELPSYSERACFIADDSSYIVRPGIRSNIEQFIELLKNHYNAAAAPNQIKGVNNCMCGLVDINNGNTEYQLKSFVHVFVNNLMKNINRSSNNYQFDPTVNKFASAFSILAGHQAYEFVRINLPGSLPSITTLKNYNQNINLHLNEGEFRFDSLKKYLDLVDSNHVFVCEDSTSVVGSVSYDSKTNSFVGFSPKLVNGLPLVNQFQTHDFNELQQWFQDIGKSKLINANLVEPLLNKSSSSTHSRSYIISAYGTDNKYSGLNLFRK
;
A
#
# COMPACT_ATOMS: atom_id res chain seq x y z
N MET A 1 2.15 20.74 -21.48
CA MET A 1 0.77 20.26 -21.74
C MET A 1 -0.21 21.44 -21.63
N ASN A 2 -1.27 21.54 -22.45
CA ASN A 2 -2.24 22.64 -22.31
C ASN A 2 -3.21 22.34 -21.15
N LEU A 3 -3.05 23.04 -20.03
CA LEU A 3 -3.88 22.85 -18.82
C LEU A 3 -5.38 23.11 -19.07
N ASN A 4 -5.72 23.92 -20.08
CA ASN A 4 -7.12 24.22 -20.39
C ASN A 4 -7.86 23.03 -21.04
N ASN A 5 -7.13 21.99 -21.48
CA ASN A 5 -7.70 20.84 -22.17
C ASN A 5 -7.27 19.51 -21.56
N LEU A 6 -7.29 19.41 -20.23
CA LEU A 6 -7.09 18.12 -19.55
C LEU A 6 -8.24 17.15 -19.87
N PRO A 7 -8.00 15.84 -19.97
CA PRO A 7 -9.07 14.86 -20.14
C PRO A 7 -9.93 14.76 -18.86
N ASP A 8 -11.17 14.26 -18.96
CA ASP A 8 -12.05 14.12 -17.77
C ASP A 8 -11.56 13.00 -16.82
N GLU A 9 -10.85 12.01 -17.35
CA GLU A 9 -10.23 10.92 -16.58
C GLU A 9 -9.10 11.37 -15.64
N VAL A 10 -8.56 12.59 -15.80
CA VAL A 10 -7.46 13.12 -14.96
C VAL A 10 -7.80 13.13 -13.47
N LEU A 11 -9.09 13.25 -13.13
CA LEU A 11 -9.59 13.23 -11.74
C LEU A 11 -9.44 11.86 -11.05
N PHE A 12 -9.13 10.82 -11.83
CA PHE A 12 -9.00 9.44 -11.37
C PHE A 12 -7.57 8.89 -11.52
N TYR A 13 -6.62 9.73 -11.96
CA TYR A 13 -5.23 9.30 -12.05
C TYR A 13 -4.67 8.99 -10.66
N SER A 14 -3.94 7.88 -10.56
CA SER A 14 -3.29 7.43 -9.33
C SER A 14 -1.95 6.74 -9.64
N ASN A 15 -1.06 6.69 -8.65
CA ASN A 15 0.26 6.07 -8.70
C ASN A 15 1.04 6.50 -9.95
N ASP A 16 1.60 5.56 -10.71
CA ASP A 16 2.47 5.86 -11.87
C ASP A 16 1.80 6.75 -12.92
N LYS A 17 0.50 6.57 -13.19
CA LYS A 17 -0.24 7.43 -14.14
C LYS A 17 -0.35 8.87 -13.62
N PHE A 18 -0.46 9.04 -12.30
CA PHE A 18 -0.43 10.35 -11.67
C PHE A 18 0.96 10.96 -11.69
N ASP A 19 2.01 10.20 -11.34
CA ASP A 19 3.40 10.67 -11.35
C ASP A 19 3.81 11.14 -12.76
N GLN A 20 3.55 10.32 -13.78
CA GLN A 20 3.80 10.68 -15.19
C GLN A 20 3.04 11.92 -15.63
N PHE A 21 1.80 12.07 -15.17
CA PHE A 21 0.99 13.25 -15.45
C PHE A 21 1.61 14.51 -14.85
N ILE A 22 2.03 14.47 -13.60
CA ILE A 22 2.66 15.62 -12.93
C ILE A 22 4.00 15.95 -13.59
N GLU A 23 4.83 14.96 -13.89
CA GLU A 23 6.10 15.15 -14.60
C GLU A 23 5.90 15.82 -15.97
N SER A 24 4.89 15.39 -16.73
CA SER A 24 4.58 15.97 -18.04
C SER A 24 3.98 17.39 -18.00
N CYS A 25 3.35 17.75 -16.87
CA CYS A 25 2.67 19.03 -16.70
C CYS A 25 3.56 20.09 -16.07
N LEU A 26 4.27 19.72 -15.00
CA LEU A 26 5.00 20.64 -14.14
C LEU A 26 6.51 20.41 -14.20
N GLY A 27 6.94 19.15 -14.28
CA GLY A 27 8.35 18.78 -14.30
C GLY A 27 8.69 17.70 -13.27
N LEU A 28 9.92 17.20 -13.38
CA LEU A 28 10.44 16.13 -12.54
C LEU A 28 10.55 16.55 -11.06
N ASP A 29 10.91 17.80 -10.79
CA ASP A 29 11.13 18.28 -9.42
C ASP A 29 9.79 18.44 -8.67
N GLU A 30 8.77 18.93 -9.35
CA GLU A 30 7.40 19.03 -8.86
C GLU A 30 6.78 17.65 -8.61
N MET A 31 7.00 16.69 -9.52
CA MET A 31 6.60 15.30 -9.30
C MET A 31 7.30 14.71 -8.06
N ASN A 32 8.61 14.94 -7.90
CA ASN A 32 9.37 14.47 -6.74
C ASN A 32 8.87 15.11 -5.43
N LEU A 33 8.51 16.40 -5.45
CA LEU A 33 7.91 17.08 -4.29
C LEU A 33 6.64 16.37 -3.81
N LEU A 34 5.74 16.04 -4.74
CA LEU A 34 4.50 15.32 -4.41
C LEU A 34 4.77 13.89 -3.91
N LYS A 35 5.72 13.19 -4.55
CA LYS A 35 6.12 11.83 -4.18
C LYS A 35 6.68 11.76 -2.77
N ILE A 36 7.55 12.70 -2.41
CA ILE A 36 8.08 12.88 -1.06
C ILE A 36 6.93 13.15 -0.09
N GLN A 37 5.96 13.98 -0.43
CA GLN A 37 4.78 14.18 0.43
C GLN A 37 3.80 13.00 0.47
N SER A 38 4.08 11.90 -0.23
CA SER A 38 3.17 10.75 -0.39
C SER A 38 1.81 11.11 -0.99
N ILE A 39 1.78 12.14 -1.84
CA ILE A 39 0.61 12.51 -2.65
C ILE A 39 0.66 11.68 -3.93
N LYS A 40 -0.25 10.70 -4.06
CA LYS A 40 -0.22 9.69 -5.13
C LYS A 40 -1.41 9.72 -6.09
N ASN A 41 -2.30 10.70 -5.97
CA ASN A 41 -3.47 10.81 -6.84
C ASN A 41 -3.99 12.25 -6.86
N THR A 42 -4.77 12.54 -7.91
CA THR A 42 -5.33 13.86 -8.16
C THR A 42 -6.25 14.36 -7.05
N ARG A 43 -7.01 13.46 -6.38
CA ARG A 43 -7.95 13.86 -5.32
C ARG A 43 -7.23 14.32 -4.06
N THR A 44 -6.16 13.64 -3.68
CA THR A 44 -5.29 14.04 -2.58
C THR A 44 -4.62 15.38 -2.89
N LEU A 45 -4.08 15.56 -4.10
CA LEU A 45 -3.47 16.82 -4.53
C LEU A 45 -4.42 18.03 -4.37
N ILE A 46 -5.66 17.90 -4.82
CA ILE A 46 -6.67 18.97 -4.74
C ILE A 46 -7.00 19.37 -3.29
N LYS A 47 -6.86 18.43 -2.34
CA LYS A 47 -7.23 18.60 -0.93
C LYS A 47 -6.09 19.11 -0.05
N VAL A 48 -4.84 18.97 -0.49
CA VAL A 48 -3.69 19.50 0.26
C VAL A 48 -3.74 21.04 0.22
N PRO A 49 -3.80 21.73 1.37
CA PRO A 49 -4.01 23.18 1.41
C PRO A 49 -2.78 23.95 0.93
N ASP A 50 -1.58 23.50 1.31
CA ASP A 50 -0.31 24.09 0.90
C ASP A 50 0.73 22.99 0.68
N ILE A 51 1.08 22.77 -0.60
CA ILE A 51 2.05 21.78 -1.05
C ILE A 51 3.48 22.18 -0.65
N PHE A 52 3.74 23.46 -0.45
CA PHE A 52 5.09 23.96 -0.21
C PHE A 52 5.44 24.09 1.27
N SER A 53 4.45 23.99 2.17
CA SER A 53 4.62 24.01 3.63
C SER A 53 5.73 23.07 4.12
N VAL A 54 5.89 21.92 3.47
CA VAL A 54 6.93 20.93 3.74
C VAL A 54 8.36 21.48 3.56
N LEU A 55 8.56 22.45 2.66
CA LEU A 55 9.88 22.99 2.37
C LEU A 55 10.43 23.85 3.52
N SER A 56 9.59 24.27 4.47
CA SER A 56 10.04 24.93 5.70
C SER A 56 10.73 23.97 6.67
N ILE A 57 10.53 22.66 6.51
CA ILE A 57 11.09 21.63 7.38
C ILE A 57 12.58 21.46 7.09
N LYS A 58 13.45 21.67 8.08
CA LYS A 58 14.88 21.38 7.96
C LYS A 58 15.09 19.87 8.03
N CYS A 59 15.23 19.21 6.87
CA CYS A 59 15.39 17.77 6.77
C CYS A 59 16.29 17.43 5.58
N LYS A 60 17.20 16.47 5.76
CA LYS A 60 18.14 16.00 4.74
C LYS A 60 17.45 15.55 3.43
N GLU A 61 16.30 14.90 3.53
CA GLU A 61 15.55 14.41 2.35
C GLU A 61 15.07 15.54 1.45
N LEU A 62 14.86 16.74 2.00
CA LEU A 62 14.37 17.90 1.27
C LEU A 62 15.50 18.80 0.75
N ALA A 63 16.75 18.62 1.20
CA ALA A 63 17.87 19.52 0.90
C ALA A 63 18.06 19.70 -0.62
N ASP A 64 18.31 18.60 -1.34
CA ASP A 64 18.51 18.61 -2.80
C ASP A 64 17.31 19.16 -3.58
N LEU A 65 16.09 19.05 -3.01
CA LEU A 65 14.88 19.54 -3.64
C LEU A 65 14.68 21.04 -3.37
N LYS A 66 15.02 21.53 -2.17
CA LYS A 66 14.97 22.95 -1.83
C LYS A 66 15.90 23.76 -2.72
N ASP A 67 17.11 23.28 -2.98
CA ASP A 67 18.08 23.97 -3.84
C ASP A 67 17.55 24.14 -5.27
N ARG A 68 16.76 23.16 -5.74
CA ARG A 68 16.15 23.19 -7.07
C ARG A 68 14.86 24.01 -7.13
N LEU A 69 14.03 23.99 -6.09
CA LEU A 69 12.70 24.62 -6.10
C LEU A 69 12.66 26.02 -5.49
N CYS A 70 13.66 26.42 -4.70
CA CYS A 70 13.64 27.64 -3.91
C CYS A 70 14.87 28.53 -4.16
N PHE A 71 14.75 29.78 -3.73
CA PHE A 71 15.87 30.63 -3.33
C PHE A 71 15.95 30.59 -1.81
N ILE A 72 17.13 30.30 -1.28
CA ILE A 72 17.38 30.22 0.17
C ILE A 72 18.16 31.48 0.54
N ASP A 73 17.58 32.30 1.42
CA ASP A 73 18.27 33.42 2.05
C ASP A 73 19.11 32.87 3.22
N GLU A 74 20.44 32.85 3.05
CA GLU A 74 21.37 32.29 4.03
C GLU A 74 21.31 33.02 5.38
N ASP A 75 20.99 34.32 5.39
CA ASP A 75 21.04 35.15 6.60
C ASP A 75 19.85 34.89 7.52
N ASN A 76 18.66 34.67 6.94
CA ASN A 76 17.40 34.54 7.69
C ASN A 76 16.82 33.12 7.65
N ASN A 77 17.44 32.21 6.91
CA ASN A 77 16.89 30.90 6.59
C ASN A 77 15.46 31.00 6.00
N ASN A 78 15.18 32.11 5.32
CA ASN A 78 13.92 32.35 4.63
C ASN A 78 13.95 31.61 3.30
N ILE A 79 12.90 30.83 3.05
CA ILE A 79 12.78 30.02 1.84
C ILE A 79 11.75 30.69 0.93
N ILE A 80 12.22 31.14 -0.23
CA ILE A 80 11.37 31.75 -1.26
C ILE A 80 11.20 30.74 -2.39
N ILE A 81 9.99 30.21 -2.57
CA ILE A 81 9.70 29.26 -3.66
C ILE A 81 9.81 30.00 -4.99
N LYS A 82 10.49 29.39 -5.98
CA LYS A 82 10.60 29.95 -7.33
C LYS A 82 9.19 30.19 -7.90
N THR A 83 8.93 31.40 -8.36
CA THR A 83 7.57 31.83 -8.78
C THR A 83 6.96 30.92 -9.85
N GLY A 84 7.76 30.44 -10.81
CA GLY A 84 7.29 29.52 -11.85
C GLY A 84 6.77 28.19 -11.31
N VAL A 85 7.46 27.61 -10.31
CA VAL A 85 7.05 26.38 -9.63
C VAL A 85 5.73 26.59 -8.90
N LYS A 86 5.64 27.68 -8.13
CA LYS A 86 4.43 28.03 -7.37
C LYS A 86 3.22 28.24 -8.29
N MET A 87 3.39 29.07 -9.32
CA MET A 87 2.33 29.32 -10.31
C MET A 87 1.90 28.05 -11.04
N GLY A 88 2.85 27.19 -11.43
CA GLY A 88 2.52 25.92 -12.10
C GLY A 88 1.60 25.02 -11.26
N PHE A 89 1.89 24.88 -9.96
CA PHE A 89 1.02 24.15 -9.05
C PHE A 89 -0.33 24.84 -8.84
N ASP A 90 -0.32 26.16 -8.59
CA ASP A 90 -1.55 26.93 -8.34
C ASP A 90 -2.51 26.82 -9.54
N ASP A 91 -2.00 26.99 -10.77
CA ASP A 91 -2.76 26.88 -12.01
C ASP A 91 -3.32 25.45 -12.20
N LEU A 92 -2.48 24.43 -12.01
CA LEU A 92 -2.91 23.04 -12.14
C LEU A 92 -4.00 22.70 -11.11
N ILE A 93 -3.83 23.08 -9.84
CA ILE A 93 -4.80 22.82 -8.78
C ILE A 93 -6.11 23.56 -9.04
N ALA A 94 -6.06 24.80 -9.50
CA ALA A 94 -7.23 25.57 -9.85
C ALA A 94 -8.06 24.89 -10.95
N VAL A 95 -7.40 24.46 -12.04
CA VAL A 95 -8.04 23.70 -13.13
C VAL A 95 -8.64 22.38 -12.63
N LEU A 96 -7.89 21.63 -11.83
CA LEU A 96 -8.35 20.35 -11.27
C LEU A 96 -9.55 20.53 -10.33
N LYS A 97 -9.55 21.58 -9.49
CA LYS A 97 -10.68 21.96 -8.63
C LYS A 97 -11.91 22.32 -9.45
N GLU A 98 -11.74 23.12 -10.51
CA GLU A 98 -12.84 23.49 -11.40
C GLU A 98 -13.44 22.26 -12.08
N LYS A 99 -12.61 21.37 -12.62
CA LYS A 99 -13.05 20.09 -13.22
C LYS A 99 -13.78 19.20 -12.22
N ASN A 100 -13.25 19.06 -11.01
CA ASN A 100 -13.89 18.27 -9.95
C ASN A 100 -15.28 18.85 -9.59
N CYS A 101 -15.40 20.17 -9.48
CA CYS A 101 -16.67 20.86 -9.25
C CYS A 101 -17.68 20.61 -10.40
N LYS A 102 -17.23 20.67 -11.67
CA LYS A 102 -18.07 20.34 -12.84
C LYS A 102 -18.53 18.87 -12.80
N TYR A 103 -17.63 17.94 -12.47
CA TYR A 103 -17.94 16.52 -12.32
C TYR A 103 -19.00 16.26 -11.23
N ILE A 104 -18.85 16.87 -10.05
CA ILE A 104 -19.82 16.77 -8.95
C ILE A 104 -21.20 17.35 -9.37
N LYS A 105 -21.23 18.45 -10.12
CA LYS A 105 -22.49 19.01 -10.64
C LYS A 105 -23.17 18.10 -11.66
N LYS A 106 -22.41 17.49 -12.58
CA LYS A 106 -22.93 16.53 -13.58
C LYS A 106 -23.54 15.30 -12.90
N THR A 107 -22.83 14.72 -11.93
CA THR A 107 -23.32 13.54 -11.19
C THR A 107 -24.59 13.85 -10.39
N LYS A 108 -24.71 15.03 -9.78
CA LYS A 108 -25.95 15.47 -9.11
C LYS A 108 -27.13 15.65 -10.08
N LYS A 109 -26.91 16.24 -11.27
CA LYS A 109 -27.98 16.46 -12.25
C LYS A 109 -28.51 15.16 -12.85
N SER A 110 -27.63 14.17 -13.11
CA SER A 110 -28.04 12.86 -13.63
C SER A 110 -29.04 12.13 -12.72
N LYS A 111 -29.04 12.41 -11.41
CA LYS A 111 -30.00 11.84 -10.45
C LYS A 111 -31.40 12.45 -10.52
N PHE A 112 -31.58 13.62 -11.16
CA PHE A 112 -32.85 14.34 -11.15
C PHE A 112 -33.59 14.30 -12.50
N SER A 113 -32.90 13.98 -13.60
CA SER A 113 -33.46 14.07 -14.97
C SER A 113 -33.94 12.74 -15.57
N SER A 114 -34.14 11.69 -14.77
CA SER A 114 -34.68 10.40 -15.24
C SER A 114 -36.22 10.35 -15.31
N SER A 115 -36.86 11.47 -15.66
CA SER A 115 -38.26 11.51 -16.09
C SER A 115 -38.37 12.25 -17.43
N SER A 116 -38.93 11.55 -18.41
CA SER A 116 -39.30 12.01 -19.76
C SER A 116 -38.17 12.35 -20.74
N SER A 117 -37.92 11.44 -21.70
CA SER A 117 -38.11 11.73 -23.13
C SER A 117 -37.78 10.50 -23.97
N THR A 118 -38.79 10.08 -24.72
CA THR A 118 -38.76 9.06 -25.75
C THR A 118 -38.42 9.76 -27.06
N THR A 119 -37.31 9.43 -27.73
CA THR A 119 -37.24 9.53 -29.21
C THR A 119 -36.07 8.76 -29.81
N ASN A 120 -36.41 8.10 -30.91
CA ASN A 120 -35.61 7.29 -31.81
C ASN A 120 -34.30 7.94 -32.28
N SER A 121 -33.24 7.14 -32.39
CA SER A 121 -32.08 7.45 -33.24
C SER A 121 -31.78 6.30 -34.20
N SER A 122 -31.72 6.67 -35.47
CA SER A 122 -31.39 5.85 -36.63
C SER A 122 -29.88 5.63 -36.75
N ILE A 123 -29.53 4.39 -37.05
CA ILE A 123 -28.21 3.86 -37.32
C ILE A 123 -27.66 4.42 -38.63
N SER A 124 -26.40 4.85 -38.65
CA SER A 124 -25.61 4.96 -39.88
C SER A 124 -24.24 4.31 -39.66
N ASN A 125 -23.98 3.31 -40.50
CA ASN A 125 -22.75 2.52 -40.59
C ASN A 125 -21.71 3.29 -41.41
N THR A 126 -20.45 3.19 -41.01
CA THR A 126 -19.32 3.36 -41.94
C THR A 126 -18.13 2.47 -41.52
N SER A 127 -17.94 1.44 -42.35
CA SER A 127 -16.71 0.76 -42.78
C SER A 127 -15.50 1.71 -42.95
N SER A 128 -14.22 1.32 -43.01
CA SER A 128 -13.40 0.10 -42.83
C SER A 128 -11.98 0.45 -43.33
N LEU A 129 -10.95 -0.28 -42.89
CA LEU A 129 -9.71 -0.63 -43.64
C LEU A 129 -8.66 0.48 -43.95
N ASN A 130 -7.46 0.39 -43.36
CA ASN A 130 -6.34 -0.33 -43.99
C ASN A 130 -5.05 -0.29 -43.16
N THR A 131 -4.46 -1.48 -43.04
CA THR A 131 -3.13 -1.82 -42.53
C THR A 131 -2.07 -1.60 -43.61
N THR A 132 -0.84 -1.25 -43.20
CA THR A 132 0.36 -1.52 -44.01
C THR A 132 1.50 -1.95 -43.10
N ASP A 133 1.97 -3.17 -43.34
CA ASP A 133 3.16 -3.79 -42.76
C ASP A 133 4.44 -3.21 -43.38
N SER A 134 5.52 -3.19 -42.58
CA SER A 134 6.88 -3.21 -43.12
C SER A 134 7.80 -3.97 -42.17
N ASN A 135 8.19 -5.18 -42.60
CA ASN A 135 9.23 -6.01 -42.04
C ASN A 135 10.62 -5.41 -42.32
N ILE A 136 11.49 -5.37 -41.32
CA ILE A 136 12.94 -5.31 -41.49
C ILE A 136 13.58 -6.34 -40.56
N THR A 137 14.11 -7.39 -41.19
CA THR A 137 15.09 -8.32 -40.65
C THR A 137 16.48 -7.73 -40.82
N ASP A 138 17.32 -7.79 -39.79
CA ASP A 138 18.75 -8.04 -40.01
C ASP A 138 19.47 -8.64 -38.80
N SER A 139 20.37 -9.55 -39.13
CA SER A 139 21.11 -10.46 -38.26
C SER A 139 22.61 -10.13 -38.28
N SER A 140 23.33 -10.23 -37.16
CA SER A 140 24.76 -10.63 -37.13
C SER A 140 25.28 -10.72 -35.69
N LEU A 141 25.75 -11.92 -35.29
CA LEU A 141 27.16 -12.35 -35.08
C LEU A 141 27.68 -12.15 -33.64
N ILE A 142 27.84 -13.27 -32.94
CA ILE A 142 28.44 -13.38 -31.60
C ILE A 142 29.85 -13.96 -31.76
N SER A 143 30.87 -13.21 -31.30
CA SER A 143 32.24 -13.69 -31.11
C SER A 143 32.54 -13.81 -29.62
N THR A 144 32.93 -15.01 -29.16
CA THR A 144 33.36 -15.30 -27.78
C THR A 144 34.81 -14.89 -27.54
N PRO A 145 35.11 -14.04 -26.54
CA PRO A 145 36.47 -13.74 -26.12
C PRO A 145 36.91 -14.67 -24.98
N THR A 146 38.08 -15.28 -25.12
CA THR A 146 38.78 -16.02 -24.07
C THR A 146 39.40 -15.02 -23.08
N THR A 147 38.68 -14.70 -22.01
CA THR A 147 39.18 -13.83 -20.93
C THR A 147 39.97 -14.62 -19.91
N ALA A 148 41.23 -14.22 -19.69
CA ALA A 148 42.01 -14.65 -18.54
C ALA A 148 41.25 -14.27 -17.27
N THR A 149 40.86 -15.27 -16.48
CA THR A 149 40.14 -15.07 -15.22
C THR A 149 41.07 -14.42 -14.21
N ASN A 150 40.89 -13.12 -14.01
CA ASN A 150 41.57 -12.35 -12.97
C ASN A 150 41.01 -12.81 -11.61
N VAL A 151 41.70 -13.74 -10.95
CA VAL A 151 41.28 -14.29 -9.66
C VAL A 151 41.63 -13.27 -8.57
N MET A 152 40.61 -12.75 -7.87
CA MET A 152 40.81 -11.85 -6.72
C MET A 152 41.68 -12.51 -5.65
N SER A 153 42.56 -11.73 -5.01
CA SER A 153 43.37 -12.25 -3.91
C SER A 153 42.53 -12.50 -2.66
N ILE A 154 43.02 -13.35 -1.75
CA ILE A 154 42.38 -13.61 -0.45
C ILE A 154 42.11 -12.30 0.32
N ASN A 155 43.08 -11.39 0.31
CA ASN A 155 42.98 -10.12 1.01
C ASN A 155 41.89 -9.23 0.39
N ASP A 156 41.73 -9.25 -0.93
CA ASP A 156 40.67 -8.51 -1.61
C ASP A 156 39.29 -9.05 -1.22
N HIS A 157 39.14 -10.37 -1.13
CA HIS A 157 37.90 -11.00 -0.66
C HIS A 157 37.57 -10.61 0.78
N ILE A 158 38.56 -10.63 1.68
CA ILE A 158 38.38 -10.20 3.08
C ILE A 158 37.95 -8.73 3.12
N GLN A 159 38.63 -7.85 2.39
CA GLN A 159 38.33 -6.43 2.37
C GLN A 159 36.92 -6.13 1.85
N VAL A 160 36.46 -6.83 0.80
CA VAL A 160 35.10 -6.70 0.29
C VAL A 160 34.06 -7.10 1.35
N ILE A 161 34.32 -8.16 2.12
CA ILE A 161 33.44 -8.58 3.21
C ILE A 161 33.42 -7.53 4.33
N VAL A 162 34.59 -7.05 4.76
CA VAL A 162 34.73 -6.01 5.80
C VAL A 162 33.95 -4.75 5.41
N ASN A 163 34.18 -4.23 4.20
CA ASN A 163 33.49 -3.06 3.67
C ASN A 163 31.96 -3.25 3.65
N SER A 164 31.51 -4.46 3.32
CA SER A 164 30.08 -4.80 3.29
C SER A 164 29.47 -4.83 4.69
N ILE A 165 30.20 -5.35 5.69
CA ILE A 165 29.76 -5.40 7.09
C ILE A 165 29.72 -4.00 7.69
N GLU A 166 30.75 -3.20 7.46
CA GLU A 166 30.84 -1.82 7.94
C GLU A 166 29.73 -0.96 7.34
N LYS A 167 29.54 -1.00 6.01
CA LYS A 167 28.45 -0.30 5.33
C LYS A 167 27.08 -0.71 5.89
N TYR A 168 26.88 -2.01 6.14
CA TYR A 168 25.64 -2.50 6.75
C TYR A 168 25.47 -2.02 8.19
N SER A 169 26.55 -2.01 9.00
CA SER A 169 26.47 -1.64 10.41
C SER A 169 26.17 -0.15 10.59
N ILE A 170 26.81 0.72 9.81
CA ILE A 170 26.54 2.16 9.78
C ILE A 170 25.07 2.42 9.43
N ASN A 171 24.59 1.81 8.34
CA ASN A 171 23.23 2.04 7.85
C ASN A 171 22.14 1.44 8.74
N THR A 172 22.43 0.38 9.49
CA THR A 172 21.40 -0.36 10.25
C THR A 172 21.39 -0.01 11.73
N PHE A 173 22.54 0.32 12.33
CA PHE A 173 22.70 0.39 13.78
C PHE A 173 23.12 1.79 14.27
N ARG A 174 22.68 2.86 13.60
CA ARG A 174 22.86 4.27 14.02
C ARG A 174 24.31 4.57 14.42
N ASN A 175 25.24 4.41 13.48
CA ASN A 175 26.68 4.70 13.65
C ASN A 175 27.46 3.72 14.56
N ILE A 176 26.92 2.54 14.89
CA ILE A 176 27.77 1.47 15.43
C ILE A 176 28.63 0.92 14.28
N ILE A 177 29.92 1.29 14.30
CA ILE A 177 30.94 0.75 13.40
C ILE A 177 31.47 -0.55 14.01
N LEU A 178 31.21 -1.68 13.35
CA LEU A 178 31.77 -2.96 13.77
C LEU A 178 33.19 -3.10 13.22
N LYS A 179 34.16 -3.26 14.11
CA LYS A 179 35.57 -3.37 13.75
C LYS A 179 35.96 -4.83 13.53
N HIS A 180 36.66 -5.10 12.42
CA HIS A 180 37.33 -6.38 12.22
C HIS A 180 38.36 -6.59 13.33
N ASP A 181 38.52 -7.83 13.80
CA ASP A 181 39.33 -8.28 14.93
C ASP A 181 38.81 -7.94 16.34
N ASP A 182 38.01 -6.88 16.51
CA ASP A 182 37.36 -6.56 17.79
C ASP A 182 35.96 -7.19 17.92
N ASP A 183 35.10 -6.93 16.94
CA ASP A 183 33.68 -7.28 16.97
C ASP A 183 33.37 -8.56 16.21
N TYR A 184 34.23 -8.90 15.25
CA TYR A 184 34.16 -10.13 14.47
C TYR A 184 35.51 -10.44 13.83
N MET A 185 35.74 -11.72 13.53
CA MET A 185 36.91 -12.20 12.80
C MET A 185 36.48 -12.96 11.57
N ILE A 186 37.15 -12.74 10.44
CA ILE A 186 36.94 -13.47 9.19
C ILE A 186 38.05 -14.51 9.05
N HIS A 187 37.68 -15.77 8.90
CA HIS A 187 38.60 -16.86 8.55
C HIS A 187 38.28 -17.33 7.13
N LEU A 188 39.18 -17.07 6.20
CA LEU A 188 39.09 -17.51 4.81
C LEU A 188 40.16 -18.57 4.55
N ASN A 189 39.72 -19.76 4.15
CA ASN A 189 40.58 -20.84 3.70
C ASN A 189 40.35 -21.05 2.21
N GLN A 190 41.38 -20.82 1.39
CA GLN A 190 41.35 -21.09 -0.04
C GLN A 190 42.11 -22.38 -0.32
N SER A 191 41.42 -23.33 -0.94
CA SER A 191 42.00 -24.50 -1.60
C SER A 191 41.82 -24.34 -3.11
N ASP A 192 42.55 -25.11 -3.92
CA ASP A 192 42.69 -24.94 -5.38
C ASP A 192 41.39 -24.68 -6.16
N THR A 193 40.23 -25.14 -5.66
CA THR A 193 38.93 -24.90 -6.30
C THR A 193 37.82 -24.43 -5.35
N ARG A 194 38.10 -24.29 -4.05
CA ARG A 194 37.09 -23.96 -3.04
C ARG A 194 37.58 -22.90 -2.08
N ILE A 195 36.81 -21.83 -1.99
CA ILE A 195 36.98 -20.79 -0.98
C ILE A 195 35.94 -21.04 0.12
N ASP A 196 36.41 -21.29 1.34
CA ASP A 196 35.56 -21.45 2.51
C ASP A 196 35.77 -20.27 3.46
N VAL A 197 34.69 -19.55 3.78
CA VAL A 197 34.74 -18.36 4.62
C VAL A 197 33.83 -18.53 5.82
N HIS A 198 34.39 -18.30 7.00
CA HIS A 198 33.67 -18.26 8.25
C HIS A 198 33.81 -16.89 8.89
N ILE A 199 32.71 -16.34 9.41
CA ILE A 199 32.72 -15.17 10.27
C ILE A 199 32.45 -15.62 11.69
N LYS A 200 33.38 -15.33 12.60
CA LYS A 200 33.22 -15.50 14.04
C LYS A 200 32.85 -14.17 14.66
N CYS A 201 31.61 -14.04 15.13
CA CYS A 201 31.12 -12.87 15.84
C CYS A 201 31.74 -12.79 17.25
N GLY A 202 31.91 -11.59 17.81
CA GLY A 202 32.40 -11.37 19.18
C GLY A 202 31.52 -12.00 20.26
N CYS A 203 30.28 -12.38 19.94
CA CYS A 203 29.42 -13.21 20.80
C CYS A 203 29.79 -14.71 20.79
N LYS A 204 30.87 -15.08 20.09
CA LYS A 204 31.39 -16.45 19.84
C LYS A 204 30.59 -17.28 18.83
N SER A 205 29.51 -16.76 18.24
CA SER A 205 28.79 -17.44 17.15
C SER A 205 29.63 -17.46 15.88
N THR A 206 29.75 -18.63 15.23
CA THR A 206 30.48 -18.78 13.96
C THR A 206 29.50 -19.11 12.84
N MET A 207 29.63 -18.42 11.70
CA MET A 207 28.73 -18.55 10.56
C MET A 207 29.53 -18.76 9.28
N LYS A 208 29.18 -19.79 8.53
CA LYS A 208 29.75 -20.06 7.20
C LYS A 208 29.06 -19.19 6.15
N LEU A 209 29.84 -18.57 5.27
CA LEU A 209 29.34 -17.77 4.15
C LEU A 209 29.27 -18.60 2.88
N ALA A 210 28.21 -18.43 2.10
CA ALA A 210 28.10 -19.02 0.78
C ALA A 210 28.75 -18.12 -0.27
N PHE A 211 29.71 -18.66 -1.04
CA PHE A 211 30.32 -17.98 -2.19
C PHE A 211 29.41 -18.04 -3.42
N ARG A 212 29.25 -16.92 -4.11
CA ARG A 212 28.46 -16.80 -5.34
C ARG A 212 29.39 -16.60 -6.53
N PHE A 213 29.60 -17.66 -7.31
CA PHE A 213 30.51 -17.65 -8.45
C PHE A 213 30.20 -16.57 -9.51
N HIS A 214 28.91 -16.32 -9.79
CA HIS A 214 28.49 -15.36 -10.81
C HIS A 214 28.82 -13.90 -10.45
N THR A 215 28.86 -13.56 -9.17
CA THR A 215 29.18 -12.20 -8.68
C THR A 215 30.54 -12.11 -8.01
N GLN A 216 31.27 -13.22 -7.93
CA GLN A 216 32.51 -13.37 -7.17
C GLN A 216 32.42 -12.80 -5.74
N SER A 217 31.29 -12.99 -5.07
CA SER A 217 31.00 -12.37 -3.77
C SER A 217 30.39 -13.34 -2.76
N PHE A 218 30.40 -12.96 -1.47
CA PHE A 218 29.87 -13.79 -0.38
C PHE A 218 28.50 -13.32 0.08
N GLN A 219 27.62 -14.27 0.39
CA GLN A 219 26.29 -13.98 0.94
C GLN A 219 26.34 -13.75 2.46
N LEU A 220 26.16 -12.50 2.88
CA LEU A 220 26.22 -12.08 4.30
C LEU A 220 24.87 -12.12 5.04
N SER A 221 23.79 -12.57 4.40
CA SER A 221 22.43 -12.47 4.96
C SER A 221 22.26 -13.19 6.31
N GLN A 222 22.96 -14.32 6.52
CA GLN A 222 22.91 -15.05 7.79
C GLN A 222 23.60 -14.27 8.91
N TYR A 223 24.77 -13.70 8.63
CA TYR A 223 25.49 -12.84 9.57
C TYR A 223 24.68 -11.59 9.94
N PHE A 224 24.08 -10.93 8.94
CA PHE A 224 23.23 -9.77 9.17
C PHE A 224 21.96 -10.07 9.96
N LYS A 225 21.35 -11.25 9.74
CA LYS A 225 20.22 -11.73 10.54
C LYS A 225 20.63 -11.98 12.00
N HIS A 226 21.82 -12.56 12.21
CA HIS A 226 22.37 -12.76 13.55
C HIS A 226 22.58 -11.43 14.29
N LEU A 227 23.16 -10.41 13.64
CA LEU A 227 23.38 -9.08 14.24
C LEU A 227 22.07 -8.38 14.62
N LYS A 228 20.99 -8.57 13.84
CA LYS A 228 19.67 -8.01 14.14
C LYS A 228 18.96 -8.70 15.30
N HIS A 229 19.32 -9.95 15.61
CA HIS A 229 18.65 -10.70 16.65
C HIS A 229 19.04 -10.20 18.05
N SER A 230 18.06 -10.07 18.94
CA SER A 230 18.23 -9.67 20.36
C SER A 230 19.19 -10.54 21.18
N ARG A 231 19.63 -11.69 20.65
CA ARG A 231 20.51 -12.65 21.31
C ARG A 231 21.99 -12.43 21.04
N CYS A 232 22.37 -11.53 20.12
CA CYS A 232 23.77 -11.20 19.90
C CYS A 232 24.30 -10.36 21.08
N SER A 233 25.03 -11.00 22.01
CA SER A 233 25.57 -10.35 23.20
C SER A 233 26.58 -9.24 22.86
N MET A 234 27.33 -9.38 21.77
CA MET A 234 28.24 -8.35 21.25
C MET A 234 27.46 -7.08 20.87
N MET A 235 26.37 -7.22 20.10
CA MET A 235 25.54 -6.06 19.73
C MET A 235 24.86 -5.42 20.94
N LYS A 236 24.45 -6.23 21.93
CA LYS A 236 23.91 -5.70 23.20
C LYS A 236 24.95 -4.86 23.95
N LYS A 237 26.19 -5.33 24.02
CA LYS A 237 27.31 -4.60 24.64
C LYS A 237 27.59 -3.27 23.90
N ARG A 238 27.67 -3.28 22.57
CA ARG A 238 27.89 -2.07 21.76
C ARG A 238 26.78 -1.02 21.93
N ARG A 239 25.52 -1.44 21.98
CA ARG A 239 24.40 -0.52 22.24
C ARG A 239 24.51 0.10 23.64
N GLN A 240 24.88 -0.68 24.65
CA GLN A 240 25.09 -0.19 26.01
C GLN A 240 26.26 0.80 26.11
N GLU A 241 27.37 0.55 25.41
CA GLU A 241 28.51 1.48 25.32
C GLU A 241 28.07 2.82 24.68
N LEU A 242 27.26 2.76 23.61
CA LEU A 242 26.73 3.95 22.96
C LEU A 242 25.82 4.77 23.91
N THR A 243 24.90 4.10 24.62
CA THR A 243 24.03 4.78 25.60
C THR A 243 24.83 5.40 26.74
N LYS A 244 25.87 4.73 27.24
CA LYS A 244 26.75 5.29 28.29
C LYS A 244 27.50 6.53 27.82
N ASN A 245 28.03 6.51 26.60
CA ASN A 245 28.74 7.66 26.04
C ASN A 245 27.80 8.84 25.78
N ASN A 246 26.57 8.59 25.33
CA ASN A 246 25.57 9.63 25.13
C ASN A 246 25.07 10.22 26.46
N ASN A 247 24.91 9.39 27.51
CA ASN A 247 24.50 9.88 28.83
C ASN A 247 25.61 10.67 29.53
N LEU A 248 26.90 10.31 29.35
CA LEU A 248 28.02 11.14 29.82
C LEU A 248 28.07 12.51 29.15
N SER A 249 27.49 12.66 27.95
CA SER A 249 27.33 13.95 27.28
C SER A 249 26.10 14.73 27.75
N TYR A 250 25.13 14.06 28.38
CA TYR A 250 23.85 14.66 28.81
C TYR A 250 23.83 15.06 30.29
N ASP A 251 24.64 14.43 31.16
CA ASP A 251 24.73 14.74 32.60
C ASP A 251 25.32 16.13 32.95
N ILE A 252 25.53 17.01 31.97
CA ILE A 252 25.90 18.42 32.20
C ILE A 252 24.66 19.34 32.17
N ASN A 253 23.49 18.90 31.65
CA ASN A 253 22.30 19.75 31.58
C ASN A 253 21.02 18.95 31.90
N HIS A 254 20.29 19.43 32.90
CA HIS A 254 18.93 19.04 33.34
C HIS A 254 18.76 17.83 34.26
N ASN A 255 18.65 18.14 35.56
CA ASN A 255 17.79 17.42 36.49
C ASN A 255 16.64 18.34 36.93
N ASN A 256 15.40 18.01 36.53
CA ASN A 256 14.17 18.07 37.33
C ASN A 256 12.95 17.92 36.42
N THR A 257 11.92 17.25 36.96
CA THR A 257 10.52 17.15 36.47
C THR A 257 10.14 15.87 35.71
N LEU A 258 9.94 14.76 36.44
CA LEU A 258 9.06 13.67 36.00
C LEU A 258 8.58 12.83 37.21
N SER A 259 7.54 13.29 37.93
CA SER A 259 6.94 12.51 39.03
C SER A 259 5.46 12.81 39.30
N SER A 260 4.65 13.18 38.29
CA SER A 260 3.26 13.63 38.56
C SER A 260 2.20 13.21 37.54
N ILE A 261 2.30 12.04 36.88
CA ILE A 261 1.31 11.60 35.87
C ILE A 261 0.67 10.22 36.20
N GLU A 262 0.91 9.63 37.36
CA GLU A 262 0.35 8.29 37.68
C GLU A 262 -1.02 8.29 38.39
N ASP A 263 -1.60 9.44 38.77
CA ASP A 263 -2.78 9.47 39.66
C ASP A 263 -4.14 9.80 39.00
N GLU A 264 -4.25 9.99 37.67
CA GLU A 264 -5.49 10.50 37.04
C GLU A 264 -6.22 9.58 36.03
N ILE A 265 -5.96 8.27 36.01
CA ILE A 265 -6.75 7.34 35.15
C ILE A 265 -7.27 6.16 35.97
N ASN A 266 -8.34 6.40 36.73
CA ASN A 266 -9.22 5.36 37.25
C ASN A 266 -10.57 5.49 36.51
N PHE A 267 -10.80 4.59 35.54
CA PHE A 267 -12.03 4.55 34.72
C PHE A 267 -12.98 3.49 35.31
N ASP A 268 -14.09 3.92 35.91
CA ASP A 268 -15.12 3.04 36.46
C ASP A 268 -15.91 2.31 35.35
N GLU A 269 -15.80 0.98 35.32
CA GLU A 269 -16.40 0.07 34.33
C GLU A 269 -17.93 -0.14 34.51
N GLU A 270 -18.54 0.30 35.62
CA GLU A 270 -19.92 -0.06 35.96
C GLU A 270 -21.03 0.81 35.31
N ASN A 271 -20.69 1.98 34.72
CA ASN A 271 -21.70 2.94 34.25
C ASN A 271 -22.11 2.83 32.77
N MET A 272 -21.60 1.86 32.02
CA MET A 272 -21.84 1.74 30.57
C MET A 272 -23.06 0.87 30.16
N ASN A 273 -23.75 0.23 31.11
CA ASN A 273 -24.83 -0.71 30.81
C ASN A 273 -26.25 -0.10 30.72
N THR A 274 -26.41 1.21 30.91
CA THR A 274 -27.74 1.88 30.99
C THR A 274 -27.92 3.03 30.00
N LEU A 275 -27.41 2.90 28.76
CA LEU A 275 -27.45 3.99 27.77
C LEU A 275 -28.22 3.63 26.49
N ASN A 276 -29.40 4.22 26.39
CA ASN A 276 -30.39 4.14 25.32
C ASN A 276 -29.85 4.62 23.93
N GLU A 277 -30.59 4.35 22.84
CA GLU A 277 -30.19 4.52 21.41
C GLU A 277 -29.50 5.84 21.02
N ASN A 278 -29.71 6.94 21.77
CA ASN A 278 -29.02 8.22 21.57
C ASN A 278 -27.51 8.19 21.92
N SER A 279 -27.04 7.17 22.66
CA SER A 279 -25.62 7.03 23.04
C SER A 279 -24.73 6.56 21.88
N GLN A 280 -25.27 5.76 20.96
CA GLN A 280 -24.52 5.15 19.86
C GLN A 280 -24.01 6.20 18.86
N ILE A 281 -24.79 7.26 18.64
CA ILE A 281 -24.39 8.44 17.84
C ILE A 281 -23.22 9.19 18.51
N THR A 282 -23.23 9.28 19.84
CA THR A 282 -22.20 9.99 20.61
C THR A 282 -20.90 9.20 20.64
N THR A 283 -20.92 7.88 20.85
CA THR A 283 -19.71 7.03 20.84
C THR A 283 -19.03 7.00 19.47
N ASN A 284 -19.80 6.98 18.37
CA ASN A 284 -19.24 7.06 17.01
C ASN A 284 -18.57 8.41 16.75
N LYS A 285 -19.12 9.52 17.27
CA LYS A 285 -18.46 10.83 17.20
C LYS A 285 -17.11 10.84 17.90
N TYR A 286 -16.96 10.17 19.05
CA TYR A 286 -15.68 10.09 19.76
C TYR A 286 -14.62 9.30 19.01
N PHE A 287 -14.97 8.24 18.27
CA PHE A 287 -14.02 7.52 17.43
C PHE A 287 -13.53 8.36 16.24
N PHE A 288 -14.44 9.09 15.59
CA PHE A 288 -14.05 10.02 14.54
C PHE A 288 -13.25 11.21 15.09
N LEU A 289 -13.56 11.64 16.30
CA LEU A 289 -12.78 12.64 17.02
C LEU A 289 -11.40 12.07 17.34
N TYR A 290 -11.27 10.83 17.80
CA TYR A 290 -9.99 10.19 18.08
C TYR A 290 -9.13 10.02 16.82
N LEU A 291 -9.70 9.53 15.71
CA LEU A 291 -9.03 9.48 14.41
C LEU A 291 -8.64 10.87 13.87
N ALA A 292 -9.48 11.90 14.09
CA ALA A 292 -9.16 13.27 13.72
C ALA A 292 -8.10 13.90 14.64
N VAL A 293 -8.13 13.54 15.92
CA VAL A 293 -7.15 13.94 16.93
C VAL A 293 -5.78 13.35 16.56
N MET A 294 -5.72 12.08 16.14
CA MET A 294 -4.52 11.46 15.57
C MET A 294 -3.97 12.19 14.33
N THR A 295 -4.80 12.93 13.57
CA THR A 295 -4.34 13.75 12.43
C THR A 295 -3.92 15.18 12.82
N SER A 296 -4.23 15.63 14.03
CA SER A 296 -3.88 16.95 14.56
C SER A 296 -2.62 16.96 15.45
N TRP A 297 -1.99 15.81 15.66
CA TRP A 297 -0.86 15.66 16.58
C TRP A 297 0.47 15.95 15.88
N GLU A 298 1.01 17.15 16.10
CA GLU A 298 2.32 17.56 15.57
C GLU A 298 3.49 17.32 16.54
N GLN A 299 3.30 16.92 17.82
CA GLN A 299 4.40 16.96 18.79
C GLN A 299 4.61 15.74 19.73
N ASP A 300 3.64 14.88 20.04
CA ASP A 300 3.77 13.97 21.21
C ASP A 300 3.87 12.43 20.96
N LEU A 301 4.11 11.96 19.74
CA LEU A 301 4.14 10.49 19.43
C LEU A 301 5.52 9.81 19.53
N LEU A 302 6.45 10.42 20.27
CA LEU A 302 7.87 10.10 20.26
C LEU A 302 8.29 8.68 20.76
N PRO A 303 7.64 8.01 21.72
CA PRO A 303 8.25 6.80 22.29
C PRO A 303 8.29 5.57 21.33
N PHE A 304 7.35 5.46 20.39
CA PHE A 304 7.17 4.22 19.60
C PHE A 304 7.81 4.25 18.21
N LEU A 305 8.00 5.43 17.61
CA LEU A 305 8.62 5.55 16.28
C LEU A 305 10.12 5.28 16.31
N ASP A 306 10.77 5.49 17.46
CA ASP A 306 12.20 5.23 17.65
C ASP A 306 12.58 3.76 17.50
N GLU A 307 11.64 2.83 17.71
CA GLU A 307 11.87 1.39 17.55
C GLU A 307 11.82 0.90 16.09
N LEU A 308 11.29 1.71 15.15
CA LEU A 308 11.10 1.35 13.74
C LEU A 308 11.59 2.44 12.76
N PRO A 309 12.91 2.71 12.67
CA PRO A 309 13.48 3.84 11.90
C PRO A 309 13.08 3.84 10.42
N SER A 310 13.05 2.67 9.78
CA SER A 310 12.71 2.57 8.35
C SER A 310 11.26 2.95 8.04
N TYR A 311 10.40 2.99 9.06
CA TYR A 311 9.00 3.34 8.89
C TYR A 311 8.75 4.82 9.17
N SER A 312 9.33 5.36 10.24
CA SER A 312 9.22 6.79 10.56
C SER A 312 9.72 7.64 9.39
N GLU A 313 10.81 7.24 8.74
CA GLU A 313 11.30 7.86 7.50
C GLU A 313 10.28 7.83 6.36
N ARG A 314 9.40 6.84 6.25
CA ARG A 314 8.42 6.75 5.15
C ARG A 314 7.12 7.50 5.42
N ALA A 315 6.81 7.74 6.70
CA ALA A 315 5.54 8.32 7.12
C ALA A 315 5.67 9.78 7.59
N CYS A 316 6.84 10.14 8.07
CA CYS A 316 7.16 11.46 8.59
C CYS A 316 8.40 12.02 7.90
N PHE A 317 8.55 13.33 7.95
CA PHE A 317 9.83 14.01 7.87
C PHE A 317 10.47 13.99 9.25
N ILE A 318 11.77 13.71 9.31
CA ILE A 318 12.57 13.84 10.52
C ILE A 318 13.31 15.17 10.39
N ALA A 319 12.92 16.15 11.19
CA ALA A 319 13.57 17.45 11.19
C ALA A 319 14.94 17.38 11.91
N ASP A 320 15.79 18.38 11.70
CA ASP A 320 17.12 18.45 12.30
C ASP A 320 17.09 18.49 13.84
N ASP A 321 16.00 18.99 14.43
CA ASP A 321 15.74 18.97 15.87
C ASP A 321 15.17 17.62 16.36
N SER A 322 15.17 16.59 15.50
CA SER A 322 14.57 15.27 15.74
C SER A 322 13.06 15.28 15.92
N SER A 323 12.36 16.38 15.61
CA SER A 323 10.89 16.38 15.55
C SER A 323 10.39 15.61 14.32
N TYR A 324 9.21 15.02 14.46
CA TYR A 324 8.58 14.22 13.41
C TYR A 324 7.36 14.94 12.84
N ILE A 325 7.35 15.19 11.53
CA ILE A 325 6.23 15.86 10.87
C ILE A 325 5.58 14.89 9.88
N VAL A 326 4.30 14.57 10.10
CA VAL A 326 3.56 13.63 9.25
C VAL A 326 3.48 14.16 7.82
N ARG A 327 3.77 13.30 6.84
CA ARG A 327 3.70 13.68 5.42
C ARG A 327 2.26 14.12 5.05
N PRO A 328 2.07 15.29 4.40
CA PRO A 328 0.74 15.83 4.11
C PRO A 328 -0.19 14.88 3.34
N GLY A 329 0.35 14.08 2.41
CA GLY A 329 -0.43 13.10 1.66
C GLY A 329 -0.99 11.97 2.54
N ILE A 330 -0.26 11.55 3.57
CA ILE A 330 -0.75 10.55 4.54
C ILE A 330 -1.90 11.13 5.35
N ARG A 331 -1.72 12.33 5.91
CA ARG A 331 -2.77 13.05 6.65
C ARG A 331 -4.03 13.21 5.80
N SER A 332 -3.89 13.72 4.57
CA SER A 332 -5.01 13.92 3.66
C SER A 332 -5.74 12.61 3.32
N ASN A 333 -5.03 11.49 3.15
CA ASN A 333 -5.66 10.19 2.89
C ASN A 333 -6.47 9.69 4.10
N ILE A 334 -5.99 9.90 5.33
CA ILE A 334 -6.73 9.58 6.55
C ILE A 334 -8.00 10.44 6.65
N GLU A 335 -7.86 11.75 6.44
CA GLU A 335 -9.00 12.68 6.46
C GLU A 335 -10.06 12.32 5.40
N GLN A 336 -9.63 11.94 4.19
CA GLN A 336 -10.52 11.46 3.13
C GLN A 336 -11.27 10.19 3.54
N PHE A 337 -10.58 9.23 4.15
CA PHE A 337 -11.22 8.02 4.65
C PHE A 337 -12.25 8.34 5.75
N ILE A 338 -11.92 9.23 6.70
CA ILE A 338 -12.85 9.68 7.74
C ILE A 338 -14.09 10.35 7.11
N GLU A 339 -13.90 11.21 6.11
CA GLU A 339 -14.99 11.87 5.39
C GLU A 339 -15.90 10.84 4.70
N LEU A 340 -15.34 9.82 4.06
CA LEU A 340 -16.09 8.71 3.45
C LEU A 340 -16.93 7.97 4.49
N LEU A 341 -16.36 7.67 5.67
CA LEU A 341 -17.10 7.02 6.76
C LEU A 341 -18.22 7.90 7.30
N LYS A 342 -17.98 9.20 7.50
CA LYS A 342 -19.02 10.16 7.94
C LYS A 342 -20.17 10.22 6.94
N ASN A 343 -19.86 10.31 5.65
CA ASN A 343 -20.87 10.34 4.60
C ASN A 343 -21.70 9.04 4.57
N HIS A 344 -21.05 7.88 4.74
CA HIS A 344 -21.73 6.59 4.84
C HIS A 344 -22.67 6.53 6.06
N TYR A 345 -22.20 6.97 7.22
CA TYR A 345 -23.00 6.99 8.45
C TYR A 345 -24.20 7.93 8.37
N ASN A 346 -23.98 9.14 7.85
CA ASN A 346 -25.05 10.13 7.67
C ASN A 346 -26.11 9.66 6.66
N ALA A 347 -25.71 8.94 5.62
CA ALA A 347 -26.66 8.32 4.70
C ALA A 347 -27.51 7.22 5.38
N ALA A 348 -26.89 6.42 6.25
CA ALA A 348 -27.58 5.36 6.98
C ALA A 348 -28.52 5.87 8.08
N ALA A 349 -28.24 7.05 8.66
CA ALA A 349 -29.07 7.68 9.70
C ALA A 349 -30.35 8.36 9.16
N ALA A 350 -30.56 8.39 7.83
CA ALA A 350 -31.77 8.97 7.25
C ALA A 350 -32.99 8.07 7.56
N PRO A 351 -34.06 8.59 8.19
CA PRO A 351 -35.10 7.81 8.86
C PRO A 351 -36.02 6.92 7.98
N ASN A 352 -35.75 6.78 6.68
CA ASN A 352 -36.61 6.05 5.73
C ASN A 352 -35.86 4.98 4.90
N GLN A 353 -34.67 4.54 5.29
CA GLN A 353 -33.94 3.49 4.54
C GLN A 353 -34.00 2.13 5.27
N ILE A 354 -34.60 1.14 4.59
CA ILE A 354 -34.69 -0.26 5.04
C ILE A 354 -33.27 -0.83 5.19
N LYS A 355 -32.98 -1.42 6.36
CA LYS A 355 -31.71 -2.08 6.73
C LYS A 355 -31.50 -3.35 5.90
N GLY A 356 -30.95 -3.23 4.69
CA GLY A 356 -30.42 -4.36 3.91
C GLY A 356 -28.99 -4.68 4.33
N VAL A 357 -28.67 -5.97 4.54
CA VAL A 357 -27.36 -6.47 4.98
C VAL A 357 -26.33 -6.35 3.84
N ASN A 358 -25.46 -5.34 3.81
CA ASN A 358 -24.58 -5.10 2.66
C ASN A 358 -23.33 -6.00 2.65
N ASN A 359 -23.18 -6.87 1.64
CA ASN A 359 -21.98 -7.69 1.41
C ASN A 359 -21.03 -7.11 0.33
N CYS A 360 -20.61 -5.85 0.47
CA CYS A 360 -19.69 -5.18 -0.47
C CYS A 360 -18.42 -4.65 0.25
N MET A 361 -17.52 -3.92 -0.41
CA MET A 361 -16.47 -3.11 0.23
C MET A 361 -17.04 -2.06 1.22
N CYS A 362 -18.25 -1.55 1.01
CA CYS A 362 -18.98 -0.81 2.06
C CYS A 362 -19.60 -1.75 3.10
N GLY A 363 -19.79 -3.02 2.76
CA GLY A 363 -19.94 -4.12 3.71
C GLY A 363 -18.72 -4.29 4.61
N LEU A 364 -17.49 -4.04 4.14
CA LEU A 364 -16.29 -3.95 5.00
C LEU A 364 -16.39 -2.82 6.03
N VAL A 365 -17.16 -1.77 5.72
CA VAL A 365 -17.51 -0.67 6.62
C VAL A 365 -18.83 -0.95 7.38
N ASP A 366 -19.64 -1.88 6.89
CA ASP A 366 -20.83 -2.40 7.56
C ASP A 366 -20.38 -3.38 8.65
N ILE A 367 -19.87 -2.76 9.70
CA ILE A 367 -19.34 -3.37 10.90
C ILE A 367 -20.45 -4.08 11.69
N ASN A 368 -21.71 -3.67 11.52
CA ASN A 368 -22.80 -4.06 12.41
C ASN A 368 -23.58 -5.31 11.98
N ASN A 369 -23.16 -6.08 10.97
CA ASN A 369 -23.98 -7.17 10.42
C ASN A 369 -23.46 -8.58 10.75
N GLY A 370 -24.30 -9.39 11.41
CA GLY A 370 -24.22 -10.86 11.35
C GLY A 370 -24.90 -11.63 12.47
N ASN A 371 -24.66 -11.30 13.74
CA ASN A 371 -25.17 -12.07 14.87
C ASN A 371 -26.16 -11.24 15.70
N THR A 372 -27.37 -11.76 15.88
CA THR A 372 -28.44 -11.20 16.70
C THR A 372 -28.02 -10.92 18.15
N GLU A 373 -26.96 -11.60 18.65
CA GLU A 373 -26.40 -11.39 19.98
C GLU A 373 -25.36 -10.24 20.05
N TYR A 374 -24.81 -9.80 18.91
CA TYR A 374 -23.83 -8.71 18.80
C TYR A 374 -24.46 -7.35 18.41
N GLN A 375 -25.77 -7.30 18.17
CA GLN A 375 -26.47 -6.11 17.67
C GLN A 375 -26.45 -4.89 18.61
N LEU A 376 -26.00 -5.04 19.87
CA LEU A 376 -25.97 -3.95 20.84
C LEU A 376 -24.63 -3.20 20.92
N LYS A 377 -23.54 -3.73 20.36
CA LYS A 377 -22.20 -3.14 20.53
C LYS A 377 -21.80 -2.35 19.29
N SER A 378 -21.62 -1.03 19.45
CA SER A 378 -21.09 -0.18 18.38
C SER A 378 -19.69 -0.66 17.94
N PHE A 379 -19.31 -0.38 16.69
CA PHE A 379 -17.94 -0.63 16.22
C PHE A 379 -16.90 -0.10 17.19
N VAL A 380 -17.12 1.12 17.69
CA VAL A 380 -16.20 1.80 18.58
C VAL A 380 -15.98 1.00 19.85
N HIS A 381 -17.06 0.46 20.43
CA HIS A 381 -16.95 -0.41 21.59
C HIS A 381 -16.17 -1.69 21.26
N VAL A 382 -16.41 -2.32 20.10
CA VAL A 382 -15.64 -3.49 19.65
C VAL A 382 -14.15 -3.15 19.47
N PHE A 383 -13.85 -2.01 18.84
CA PHE A 383 -12.50 -1.55 18.56
C PHE A 383 -11.73 -1.19 19.85
N VAL A 384 -12.34 -0.40 20.73
CA VAL A 384 -11.75 -0.01 22.03
C VAL A 384 -11.52 -1.24 22.89
N ASN A 385 -12.48 -2.15 23.00
CA ASN A 385 -12.29 -3.40 23.76
C ASN A 385 -11.17 -4.26 23.16
N ASN A 386 -11.08 -4.34 21.83
CA ASN A 386 -10.01 -5.09 21.18
C ASN A 386 -8.64 -4.47 21.48
N LEU A 387 -8.53 -3.15 21.40
CA LEU A 387 -7.33 -2.39 21.76
C LEU A 387 -6.94 -2.63 23.21
N MET A 388 -7.85 -2.44 24.17
CA MET A 388 -7.56 -2.63 25.60
C MET A 388 -7.12 -4.07 25.91
N LYS A 389 -7.77 -5.07 25.30
CA LYS A 389 -7.34 -6.47 25.42
C LYS A 389 -5.95 -6.72 24.87
N ASN A 390 -5.58 -6.06 23.76
CA ASN A 390 -4.27 -6.23 23.14
C ASN A 390 -3.17 -5.44 23.86
N ILE A 391 -3.45 -4.26 24.41
CA ILE A 391 -2.48 -3.52 25.25
C ILE A 391 -2.01 -4.38 26.43
N ASN A 392 -2.92 -5.19 27.00
CA ASN A 392 -2.60 -6.12 28.09
C ASN A 392 -1.89 -7.42 27.62
N ARG A 393 -1.63 -7.58 26.33
CA ARG A 393 -0.97 -8.76 25.75
C ARG A 393 0.42 -8.39 25.22
N SER A 394 1.29 -9.39 25.12
CA SER A 394 2.54 -9.21 24.36
C SER A 394 2.22 -8.98 22.88
N SER A 395 3.05 -8.18 22.19
CA SER A 395 2.87 -7.84 20.77
C SER A 395 2.81 -9.05 19.83
N ASN A 396 3.43 -10.15 20.21
CA ASN A 396 3.38 -11.42 19.46
C ASN A 396 2.04 -12.16 19.60
N ASN A 397 1.20 -11.77 20.56
CA ASN A 397 -0.04 -12.44 20.92
C ASN A 397 -1.28 -11.56 20.69
N TYR A 398 -1.16 -10.46 19.96
CA TYR A 398 -2.32 -9.65 19.61
C TYR A 398 -3.35 -10.49 18.84
N GLN A 399 -4.62 -10.36 19.22
CA GLN A 399 -5.73 -10.99 18.52
C GLN A 399 -6.75 -9.93 18.17
N PHE A 400 -7.23 -9.97 16.94
CA PHE A 400 -8.10 -8.95 16.40
C PHE A 400 -9.48 -9.55 16.17
N ASP A 401 -10.49 -8.84 16.65
CA ASP A 401 -11.89 -9.15 16.36
C ASP A 401 -12.09 -9.18 14.83
N PRO A 402 -12.90 -10.11 14.28
CA PRO A 402 -13.18 -10.16 12.84
C PRO A 402 -13.63 -8.82 12.27
N THR A 403 -14.39 -8.04 13.05
CA THR A 403 -14.85 -6.69 12.70
C THR A 403 -13.69 -5.69 12.56
N VAL A 404 -12.71 -5.77 13.46
CA VAL A 404 -11.50 -4.93 13.41
C VAL A 404 -10.64 -5.31 12.21
N ASN A 405 -10.50 -6.60 11.90
CA ASN A 405 -9.79 -7.05 10.69
C ASN A 405 -10.48 -6.57 9.40
N LYS A 406 -11.81 -6.60 9.39
CA LYS A 406 -12.64 -6.11 8.28
C LYS A 406 -12.46 -4.60 8.07
N PHE A 407 -12.52 -3.81 9.15
CA PHE A 407 -12.21 -2.39 9.13
C PHE A 407 -10.77 -2.11 8.67
N ALA A 408 -9.80 -2.84 9.22
CA ALA A 408 -8.39 -2.70 8.86
C ALA A 408 -8.16 -2.94 7.36
N SER A 409 -8.89 -3.89 6.77
CA SER A 409 -8.82 -4.20 5.34
C SER A 409 -9.36 -3.04 4.52
N ALA A 410 -10.55 -2.52 4.87
CA ALA A 410 -11.12 -1.35 4.22
C ALA A 410 -10.21 -0.13 4.35
N PHE A 411 -9.67 0.13 5.53
CA PHE A 411 -8.79 1.27 5.78
C PHE A 411 -7.50 1.17 4.97
N SER A 412 -6.87 -0.01 4.93
CA SER A 412 -5.67 -0.24 4.12
C SER A 412 -5.90 -0.02 2.63
N ILE A 413 -7.06 -0.45 2.11
CA ILE A 413 -7.40 -0.29 0.69
C ILE A 413 -7.77 1.16 0.38
N LEU A 414 -8.59 1.80 1.21
CA LEU A 414 -9.19 3.11 0.90
C LEU A 414 -8.30 4.30 1.30
N ALA A 415 -7.62 4.24 2.44
CA ALA A 415 -6.66 5.27 2.86
C ALA A 415 -5.24 5.00 2.33
N GLY A 416 -4.99 3.78 1.87
CA GLY A 416 -3.70 3.35 1.35
C GLY A 416 -2.74 2.84 2.43
N HIS A 417 -1.74 2.10 1.98
CA HIS A 417 -0.80 1.38 2.83
C HIS A 417 -0.04 2.26 3.83
N GLN A 418 0.41 3.45 3.41
CA GLN A 418 1.18 4.35 4.28
C GLN A 418 0.31 4.91 5.41
N ALA A 419 -0.91 5.34 5.12
CA ALA A 419 -1.86 5.79 6.13
C ALA A 419 -2.23 4.69 7.12
N TYR A 420 -2.45 3.48 6.60
CA TYR A 420 -2.74 2.32 7.42
C TYR A 420 -1.63 2.01 8.43
N GLU A 421 -0.40 1.87 7.94
CA GLU A 421 0.74 1.57 8.80
C GLU A 421 1.00 2.69 9.81
N PHE A 422 0.70 3.95 9.45
CA PHE A 422 0.94 5.10 10.31
C PHE A 422 0.05 5.01 11.54
N VAL A 423 -1.24 4.77 11.34
CA VAL A 423 -2.18 4.57 12.44
C VAL A 423 -1.83 3.31 13.23
N ARG A 424 -1.47 2.21 12.56
CA ARG A 424 -1.15 0.94 13.23
C ARG A 424 0.03 1.07 14.20
N ILE A 425 1.09 1.78 13.80
CA ILE A 425 2.31 1.92 14.61
C ILE A 425 2.09 2.91 15.75
N ASN A 426 1.37 4.01 15.50
CA ASN A 426 1.08 5.02 16.52
C ASN A 426 -0.05 4.62 17.47
N LEU A 427 -0.77 3.51 17.20
CA LEU A 427 -1.77 2.94 18.08
C LEU A 427 -1.53 1.43 18.26
N PRO A 428 -0.48 1.02 18.99
CA PRO A 428 -0.12 -0.39 19.15
C PRO A 428 -1.28 -1.24 19.66
N GLY A 429 -1.50 -2.41 19.05
CA GLY A 429 -2.57 -3.33 19.42
C GLY A 429 -3.95 -3.01 18.87
N SER A 430 -4.13 -1.86 18.19
CA SER A 430 -5.43 -1.49 17.59
C SER A 430 -5.69 -2.10 16.22
N LEU A 431 -4.65 -2.23 15.39
CA LEU A 431 -4.74 -2.71 14.02
C LEU A 431 -3.78 -3.89 13.80
N PRO A 432 -4.18 -4.89 12.99
CA PRO A 432 -3.35 -6.05 12.69
C PRO A 432 -2.09 -5.67 11.91
N SER A 433 -1.04 -6.49 12.01
CA SER A 433 0.13 -6.34 11.14
C SER A 433 -0.25 -6.55 9.67
N ILE A 434 0.53 -6.03 8.72
CA ILE A 434 0.31 -6.28 7.28
C ILE A 434 0.27 -7.77 6.96
N THR A 435 1.11 -8.58 7.60
CA THR A 435 1.11 -10.04 7.42
C THR A 435 -0.19 -10.64 7.91
N THR A 436 -0.64 -10.26 9.11
CA THR A 436 -1.92 -10.69 9.68
C THR A 436 -3.09 -10.28 8.79
N LEU A 437 -3.07 -9.03 8.28
CA LEU A 437 -4.09 -8.50 7.40
C LEU A 437 -4.12 -9.22 6.04
N LYS A 438 -2.94 -9.51 5.45
CA LYS A 438 -2.83 -10.30 4.23
C LYS A 438 -3.39 -11.71 4.41
N ASN A 439 -3.03 -12.39 5.50
CA ASN A 439 -3.56 -13.72 5.81
C ASN A 439 -5.07 -13.68 6.01
N TYR A 440 -5.58 -12.68 6.72
CA TYR A 440 -7.01 -12.46 6.87
C TYR A 440 -7.69 -12.28 5.51
N ASN A 441 -7.21 -11.36 4.66
CA ASN A 441 -7.77 -11.11 3.33
C ASN A 441 -7.72 -12.33 2.40
N GLN A 442 -6.69 -13.16 2.53
CA GLN A 442 -6.59 -14.43 1.81
C GLN A 442 -7.62 -15.46 2.31
N ASN A 443 -8.03 -15.39 3.57
CA ASN A 443 -8.95 -16.35 4.19
C ASN A 443 -10.41 -15.94 4.07
N ILE A 444 -10.70 -14.64 3.97
CA ILE A 444 -12.04 -14.21 3.57
C ILE A 444 -12.22 -14.63 2.11
N ASN A 445 -13.43 -15.10 1.76
CA ASN A 445 -13.85 -15.52 0.41
C ASN A 445 -13.88 -14.36 -0.64
N LEU A 446 -12.92 -13.44 -0.56
CA LEU A 446 -12.65 -12.37 -1.52
C LEU A 446 -11.70 -12.83 -2.63
N HIS A 447 -11.11 -14.03 -2.51
CA HIS A 447 -10.25 -14.57 -3.55
C HIS A 447 -11.04 -14.79 -4.85
N LEU A 448 -10.51 -14.28 -5.97
CA LEU A 448 -10.99 -14.57 -7.31
C LEU A 448 -10.04 -15.62 -7.89
N ASN A 449 -10.56 -16.81 -8.17
CA ASN A 449 -9.79 -17.83 -8.88
C ASN A 449 -9.79 -17.49 -10.38
N GLU A 450 -8.64 -17.66 -11.04
CA GLU A 450 -8.49 -17.34 -12.46
C GLU A 450 -9.48 -18.16 -13.31
N GLY A 451 -10.30 -17.44 -14.09
CA GLY A 451 -11.29 -18.02 -14.99
C GLY A 451 -12.54 -18.61 -14.33
N GLU A 452 -12.62 -18.66 -13.00
CA GLU A 452 -13.82 -19.14 -12.32
C GLU A 452 -14.95 -18.10 -12.44
N PHE A 453 -16.13 -18.52 -12.90
CA PHE A 453 -17.33 -17.69 -12.91
C PHE A 453 -18.18 -17.96 -11.67
N ARG A 454 -18.34 -16.95 -10.82
CA ARG A 454 -18.98 -17.07 -9.50
C ARG A 454 -20.49 -16.85 -9.53
N PHE A 455 -21.23 -17.57 -10.37
CA PHE A 455 -22.67 -17.39 -10.55
C PHE A 455 -23.49 -17.53 -9.25
N ASP A 456 -23.13 -18.46 -8.36
CA ASP A 456 -23.83 -18.63 -7.09
C ASP A 456 -23.66 -17.43 -6.16
N SER A 457 -22.45 -16.85 -6.15
CA SER A 457 -22.19 -15.64 -5.37
C SER A 457 -22.89 -14.43 -5.97
N LEU A 458 -22.94 -14.34 -7.31
CA LEU A 458 -23.71 -13.33 -8.01
C LEU A 458 -25.20 -13.44 -7.68
N LYS A 459 -25.78 -14.64 -7.71
CA LYS A 459 -27.20 -14.84 -7.36
C LYS A 459 -27.52 -14.32 -5.95
N LYS A 460 -26.71 -14.72 -4.95
CA LYS A 460 -26.86 -14.21 -3.58
C LYS A 460 -26.74 -12.69 -3.49
N TYR A 461 -25.87 -12.09 -4.30
CA TYR A 461 -25.72 -10.64 -4.38
C TYR A 461 -26.97 -9.98 -5.00
N LEU A 462 -27.51 -10.54 -6.07
CA LEU A 462 -28.72 -10.05 -6.75
C LEU A 462 -29.97 -10.17 -5.88
N ASP A 463 -30.14 -11.30 -5.19
CA ASP A 463 -31.20 -11.51 -4.21
C ASP A 463 -31.12 -10.46 -3.09
N LEU A 464 -29.89 -10.14 -2.64
CA LEU A 464 -29.64 -9.15 -1.60
C LEU A 464 -30.01 -7.73 -2.04
N VAL A 465 -29.73 -7.35 -3.29
CA VAL A 465 -30.05 -6.03 -3.82
C VAL A 465 -31.46 -5.95 -4.44
N ASP A 466 -32.26 -7.02 -4.31
CA ASP A 466 -33.60 -7.15 -4.90
C ASP A 466 -33.62 -6.80 -6.40
N SER A 467 -32.71 -7.40 -7.16
CA SER A 467 -32.57 -7.15 -8.59
C SER A 467 -32.61 -8.44 -9.41
N ASN A 468 -33.55 -8.50 -10.35
CA ASN A 468 -33.69 -9.60 -11.31
C ASN A 468 -33.08 -9.29 -12.68
N HIS A 469 -32.56 -8.09 -12.87
CA HIS A 469 -32.06 -7.61 -14.16
C HIS A 469 -30.66 -7.04 -13.97
N VAL A 470 -29.76 -7.32 -14.89
CA VAL A 470 -28.36 -6.89 -14.80
C VAL A 470 -27.85 -6.42 -16.16
N PHE A 471 -26.91 -5.48 -16.14
CA PHE A 471 -26.00 -5.27 -17.26
C PHE A 471 -24.75 -6.11 -17.06
N VAL A 472 -24.29 -6.74 -18.14
CA VAL A 472 -23.01 -7.47 -18.15
C VAL A 472 -22.06 -6.69 -19.04
N CYS A 473 -20.85 -6.48 -18.54
CA CYS A 473 -19.76 -5.85 -19.27
C CYS A 473 -18.55 -6.79 -19.24
N GLU A 474 -17.88 -6.88 -20.38
CA GLU A 474 -16.60 -7.55 -20.53
C GLU A 474 -15.60 -6.47 -20.96
N ASP A 475 -14.47 -6.37 -20.25
CA ASP A 475 -13.41 -5.44 -20.58
C ASP A 475 -12.04 -6.06 -20.33
N SER A 476 -11.05 -5.67 -21.12
CA SER A 476 -9.69 -6.19 -21.05
C SER A 476 -8.69 -5.07 -20.78
N THR A 477 -7.87 -5.25 -19.75
CA THR A 477 -6.82 -4.30 -19.39
C THR A 477 -5.42 -4.88 -19.58
N SER A 478 -4.49 -4.05 -20.03
CA SER A 478 -3.09 -4.45 -20.22
C SER A 478 -2.38 -4.64 -18.88
N VAL A 479 -1.55 -5.67 -18.79
CA VAL A 479 -0.75 -5.98 -17.60
C VAL A 479 0.68 -6.36 -17.97
N VAL A 480 1.59 -6.18 -17.00
CA VAL A 480 2.94 -6.73 -17.12
C VAL A 480 2.85 -8.24 -16.95
N GLY A 481 3.01 -8.97 -18.05
CA GLY A 481 2.89 -10.42 -18.07
C GLY A 481 3.86 -11.09 -17.11
N SER A 482 3.31 -11.70 -16.07
CA SER A 482 4.05 -12.42 -15.03
C SER A 482 3.28 -13.70 -14.71
N VAL A 483 4.03 -14.76 -14.42
CA VAL A 483 3.47 -16.04 -13.99
C VAL A 483 3.79 -16.20 -12.51
N SER A 484 2.75 -16.45 -11.70
CA SER A 484 2.86 -16.63 -10.26
C SER A 484 2.31 -18.00 -9.86
N TYR A 485 2.98 -18.66 -8.92
CA TYR A 485 2.49 -19.90 -8.34
C TYR A 485 1.47 -19.61 -7.22
N ASP A 486 0.28 -20.20 -7.30
CA ASP A 486 -0.70 -20.22 -6.23
C ASP A 486 -0.62 -21.56 -5.47
N SER A 487 -0.13 -21.48 -4.24
CA SER A 487 0.03 -22.65 -3.38
C SER A 487 -1.28 -23.24 -2.88
N LYS A 488 -2.40 -22.49 -2.92
CA LYS A 488 -3.70 -22.99 -2.47
C LYS A 488 -4.32 -23.97 -3.46
N THR A 489 -4.22 -23.63 -4.74
CA THR A 489 -4.75 -24.44 -5.84
C THR A 489 -3.68 -25.34 -6.45
N ASN A 490 -2.42 -25.21 -6.02
CA ASN A 490 -1.26 -25.85 -6.64
C ASN A 490 -1.21 -25.59 -8.15
N SER A 491 -1.48 -24.34 -8.54
CA SER A 491 -1.58 -23.94 -9.95
C SER A 491 -0.73 -22.73 -10.25
N PHE A 492 -0.49 -22.48 -11.54
CA PHE A 492 0.21 -21.31 -12.03
C PHE A 492 -0.77 -20.32 -12.67
N VAL A 493 -0.78 -19.09 -12.17
CA VAL A 493 -1.65 -17.99 -12.62
C VAL A 493 -0.86 -17.06 -13.53
N GLY A 494 -1.49 -16.57 -14.60
CA GLY A 494 -0.88 -15.58 -15.52
C GLY A 494 -0.47 -16.14 -16.88
N PHE A 495 -0.77 -17.40 -17.16
CA PHE A 495 -0.84 -17.93 -18.53
C PHE A 495 -2.21 -17.63 -19.15
N SER A 496 -2.34 -17.73 -20.46
CA SER A 496 -3.63 -17.56 -21.14
C SER A 496 -4.36 -18.91 -21.17
N PRO A 497 -5.47 -19.10 -20.42
CA PRO A 497 -6.20 -20.35 -20.42
C PRO A 497 -6.92 -20.53 -21.77
N LYS A 498 -7.11 -21.78 -22.16
CA LYS A 498 -7.94 -22.18 -23.29
C LYS A 498 -9.39 -21.86 -22.95
N LEU A 499 -10.12 -21.38 -23.95
CA LEU A 499 -11.57 -21.24 -23.85
C LEU A 499 -12.25 -22.51 -24.35
N VAL A 500 -13.23 -22.98 -23.59
CA VAL A 500 -14.16 -24.05 -23.95
C VAL A 500 -15.56 -23.45 -23.89
N ASN A 501 -16.23 -23.37 -25.05
CA ASN A 501 -17.56 -22.74 -25.17
C ASN A 501 -17.57 -21.27 -24.70
N GLY A 502 -16.52 -20.51 -25.03
CA GLY A 502 -16.37 -19.12 -24.62
C GLY A 502 -15.99 -18.90 -23.16
N LEU A 503 -15.78 -19.97 -22.36
CA LEU A 503 -15.40 -19.87 -20.96
C LEU A 503 -13.97 -20.39 -20.74
N PRO A 504 -13.14 -19.72 -19.93
CA PRO A 504 -11.80 -20.19 -19.61
C PRO A 504 -11.85 -21.49 -18.81
N LEU A 505 -10.94 -22.41 -19.12
CA LEU A 505 -10.79 -23.64 -18.35
C LEU A 505 -10.13 -23.34 -17.00
N VAL A 506 -10.92 -23.45 -15.92
CA VAL A 506 -10.47 -23.21 -14.56
C VAL A 506 -9.38 -24.22 -14.17
N ASN A 507 -8.33 -23.77 -13.48
CA ASN A 507 -7.20 -24.59 -13.02
C ASN A 507 -6.48 -25.37 -14.13
N GLN A 508 -6.50 -24.89 -15.38
CA GLN A 508 -5.79 -25.55 -16.49
C GLN A 508 -4.31 -25.77 -16.19
N PHE A 509 -3.68 -24.85 -15.47
CA PHE A 509 -2.24 -24.86 -15.17
C PHE A 509 -1.95 -25.44 -13.78
N GLN A 510 -2.70 -26.46 -13.38
CA GLN A 510 -2.44 -27.25 -12.19
C GLN A 510 -1.61 -28.49 -12.59
N THR A 511 -0.43 -28.65 -12.00
CA THR A 511 0.42 -29.82 -12.27
C THR A 511 1.24 -30.24 -11.05
N HIS A 512 1.65 -31.50 -11.04
CA HIS A 512 2.65 -32.06 -10.14
C HIS A 512 3.93 -32.48 -10.90
N ASP A 513 3.97 -32.30 -12.22
CA ASP A 513 5.10 -32.67 -13.08
C ASP A 513 5.90 -31.42 -13.50
N PHE A 514 7.19 -31.47 -13.25
CA PHE A 514 8.12 -30.42 -13.66
C PHE A 514 8.27 -30.32 -15.18
N ASN A 515 8.14 -31.43 -15.92
CA ASN A 515 8.26 -31.42 -17.37
C ASN A 515 7.10 -30.67 -18.03
N GLU A 516 5.88 -30.88 -17.52
CA GLU A 516 4.69 -30.16 -17.95
C GLU A 516 4.82 -28.66 -17.65
N LEU A 517 5.31 -28.31 -16.46
CA LEU A 517 5.61 -26.92 -16.11
C LEU A 517 6.62 -26.30 -17.07
N GLN A 518 7.74 -27.00 -17.33
CA GLN A 518 8.77 -26.54 -18.26
C GLN A 518 8.19 -26.32 -19.66
N GLN A 519 7.33 -27.24 -20.10
CA GLN A 519 6.64 -27.13 -21.37
C GLN A 519 5.75 -25.89 -21.44
N TRP A 520 4.97 -25.57 -20.40
CA TRP A 520 4.14 -24.37 -20.39
C TRP A 520 4.96 -23.08 -20.53
N PHE A 521 6.12 -22.99 -19.86
CA PHE A 521 6.99 -21.81 -19.98
C PHE A 521 7.64 -21.67 -21.36
N GLN A 522 7.73 -22.74 -22.15
CA GLN A 522 8.25 -22.73 -23.51
C GLN A 522 7.15 -22.47 -24.54
N ASP A 523 6.02 -23.14 -24.39
CA ASP A 523 4.96 -23.23 -25.40
C ASP A 523 3.83 -22.21 -25.19
N ILE A 524 3.62 -21.78 -23.95
CA ILE A 524 2.46 -20.96 -23.57
C ILE A 524 2.91 -19.54 -23.24
N GLY A 525 2.40 -18.59 -24.02
CA GLY A 525 2.63 -17.17 -23.80
C GLY A 525 2.10 -16.72 -22.44
N LYS A 526 2.86 -15.84 -21.79
CA LYS A 526 2.37 -15.08 -20.62
C LYS A 526 1.23 -14.19 -21.06
N SER A 527 0.16 -14.14 -20.27
CA SER A 527 -0.95 -13.22 -20.48
C SER A 527 -0.45 -11.79 -20.42
N LYS A 528 -0.78 -11.00 -21.45
CA LYS A 528 -0.47 -9.56 -21.52
C LYS A 528 -1.69 -8.70 -21.20
N LEU A 529 -2.85 -9.33 -21.14
CA LEU A 529 -4.12 -8.71 -20.82
C LEU A 529 -4.77 -9.50 -19.68
N ILE A 530 -5.58 -8.82 -18.87
CA ILE A 530 -6.56 -9.45 -17.98
C ILE A 530 -7.93 -9.10 -18.51
N ASN A 531 -8.71 -10.11 -18.84
CA ASN A 531 -10.11 -9.96 -19.17
C ASN A 531 -10.96 -10.05 -17.91
N ALA A 532 -11.79 -9.04 -17.64
CA ALA A 532 -12.65 -8.95 -16.47
C ALA A 532 -14.12 -8.90 -16.88
N ASN A 533 -14.92 -9.76 -16.26
CA ASN A 533 -16.35 -9.84 -16.45
C ASN A 533 -17.04 -9.19 -15.26
N LEU A 534 -17.82 -8.15 -15.52
CA LEU A 534 -18.47 -7.30 -14.55
C LEU A 534 -19.99 -7.37 -14.74
N VAL A 535 -20.72 -7.36 -13.63
CA VAL A 535 -22.18 -7.38 -13.61
C VAL A 535 -22.70 -6.22 -12.78
N GLU A 536 -23.51 -5.35 -13.36
CA GLU A 536 -24.11 -4.21 -12.68
C GLU A 536 -25.63 -4.41 -12.55
N PRO A 537 -26.19 -4.52 -11.33
CA PRO A 537 -27.62 -4.73 -11.16
C PRO A 537 -28.44 -3.49 -11.55
N LEU A 538 -29.56 -3.73 -12.22
CA LEU A 538 -30.59 -2.75 -12.47
C LEU A 538 -31.50 -2.70 -11.24
N LEU A 539 -31.39 -1.62 -10.48
CA LEU A 539 -32.21 -1.43 -9.29
C LEU A 539 -33.64 -1.11 -9.69
N ASN A 540 -34.59 -1.74 -9.02
CA ASN A 540 -35.99 -1.37 -9.13
C ASN A 540 -36.17 0.06 -8.58
N LYS A 541 -36.98 0.89 -9.25
CA LYS A 541 -37.18 2.30 -8.85
C LYS A 541 -37.69 2.47 -7.40
N SER A 542 -38.27 1.41 -6.82
CA SER A 542 -38.75 1.36 -5.45
C SER A 542 -37.64 1.20 -4.39
N SER A 543 -36.49 0.63 -4.72
CA SER A 543 -35.33 0.49 -3.83
C SER A 543 -34.45 1.74 -3.91
N SER A 544 -34.93 2.84 -3.32
CA SER A 544 -34.36 4.19 -3.48
C SER A 544 -33.08 4.49 -2.70
N SER A 545 -32.51 3.51 -1.98
CA SER A 545 -31.44 3.75 -1.01
C SER A 545 -30.09 3.09 -1.30
N THR A 546 -30.06 1.93 -1.96
CA THR A 546 -28.82 1.18 -2.16
C THR A 546 -28.18 1.57 -3.48
N HIS A 547 -26.94 2.03 -3.44
CA HIS A 547 -26.18 2.26 -4.68
C HIS A 547 -25.92 0.89 -5.33
N SER A 548 -26.34 0.72 -6.59
CA SER A 548 -25.96 -0.43 -7.41
C SER A 548 -24.44 -0.42 -7.53
N ARG A 549 -23.81 -1.57 -7.39
CA ARG A 549 -22.36 -1.69 -7.50
C ARG A 549 -22.04 -2.82 -8.45
N SER A 550 -21.07 -2.59 -9.31
CA SER A 550 -20.57 -3.62 -10.20
C SER A 550 -19.97 -4.76 -9.39
N TYR A 551 -20.32 -5.98 -9.78
CA TYR A 551 -19.87 -7.24 -9.21
C TYR A 551 -18.91 -7.89 -10.20
N ILE A 552 -17.68 -8.20 -9.79
CA ILE A 552 -16.74 -8.96 -10.63
C ILE A 552 -17.15 -10.43 -10.55
N ILE A 553 -17.63 -10.99 -11.66
CA ILE A 553 -18.04 -12.40 -11.70
C ILE A 553 -16.87 -13.34 -12.02
N SER A 554 -15.94 -12.89 -12.86
CA SER A 554 -14.74 -13.64 -13.26
C SER A 554 -13.67 -12.70 -13.79
N ALA A 555 -12.40 -13.10 -13.64
CA ALA A 555 -11.28 -12.47 -14.29
C ALA A 555 -10.24 -13.53 -14.70
N TYR A 556 -9.62 -13.38 -15.87
CA TYR A 556 -8.59 -14.29 -16.35
C TYR A 556 -7.58 -13.62 -17.28
N GLY A 557 -6.34 -14.11 -17.27
CA GLY A 557 -5.31 -13.64 -18.20
C GLY A 557 -5.64 -14.05 -19.64
N THR A 558 -5.34 -13.20 -20.61
CA THR A 558 -5.49 -13.51 -22.03
C THR A 558 -4.39 -12.87 -22.88
N ASP A 559 -4.17 -13.42 -24.06
CA ASP A 559 -3.36 -12.84 -25.13
C ASP A 559 -4.20 -12.34 -26.32
N ASN A 560 -5.53 -12.47 -26.21
CA ASN A 560 -6.54 -12.13 -27.21
C ASN A 560 -6.34 -12.84 -28.57
N LYS A 561 -5.72 -14.03 -28.58
CA LYS A 561 -5.52 -14.82 -29.80
C LYS A 561 -6.54 -15.95 -29.99
N TYR A 562 -7.70 -15.85 -29.34
CA TYR A 562 -8.74 -16.87 -29.47
C TYR A 562 -9.35 -16.86 -30.87
N SER A 563 -9.52 -18.05 -31.46
CA SER A 563 -10.27 -18.20 -32.71
C SER A 563 -11.78 -18.13 -32.46
N GLY A 564 -12.57 -17.78 -33.47
CA GLY A 564 -14.03 -17.80 -33.36
C GLY A 564 -14.59 -19.15 -32.90
N LEU A 565 -13.96 -20.26 -33.27
CA LEU A 565 -14.35 -21.61 -32.85
C LEU A 565 -14.22 -21.83 -31.33
N ASN A 566 -13.32 -21.10 -30.66
CA ASN A 566 -13.17 -21.18 -29.21
C ASN A 566 -14.31 -20.43 -28.47
N LEU A 567 -14.96 -19.49 -29.15
CA LEU A 567 -16.00 -18.62 -28.61
C LEU A 567 -17.41 -19.18 -28.82
N PHE A 568 -17.66 -19.84 -29.94
CA PHE A 568 -18.98 -20.40 -30.23
C PHE A 568 -19.24 -21.69 -29.45
N ARG A 569 -20.37 -21.75 -28.76
CA ARG A 569 -20.95 -22.99 -28.23
C ARG A 569 -21.29 -23.92 -29.40
N LYS A 570 -20.91 -25.19 -29.28
CA LYS A 570 -21.61 -26.27 -29.98
C LYS A 570 -22.91 -26.62 -29.26
#